data_AF-A0A0F9P4P2-F1
#
_entry.id   AF-A0A0F9P4P2-F1
#
_cell.length_a   1.000
_cell.length_b   1.000
_cell.length_c   1.000
_cell.angle_alpha   90.00
_cell.angle_beta   90.00
_cell.angle_gamma   90.00
#
_symmetry.space_group_name_H-M   'P 1'
#
loop_
_entity.id
_entity.type
_entity.pdbx_description
1 polymer ?
#
loop_
_entity_poly.entity_id
_entity_poly.type
_entity_poly.pdbx_seq_one_letter_code
_entity_poly.pdbx_strand_id
1 'polypeptide(L)'
;MRLIVDQKNTAVQGGTVPVRWCLYRKELEELERRGVNKPHVLIVVRNNNHEHRQLVPMDQMMAYVQFHRFGENTIHAAVVWHNEDNVKKLKSFFLEKYSRLSYEHGVLRLDEKLGFKEYYSSNGQSYNRLDETAHVTVMVPEEFFSKEPSRFEKWWVNLFFEYRPVDQCQFRRRRMLAYSVQPFAVLAWVIVITIARFIGALVLSIAGMRGTDWNPVIHPFRYPTGDIKKRVEKGDSVFWCKKDGEKYPLMFRAFSPPVLLVLSVLLVGLGVLGEWTFSYTLVPWWYYAVVGVVLPFVIAAVAAVAYAAFTLVWILLTALIFKPIINWIANNSDAWEQKRMERKRAAKERKEREQKAAEERLLKERAAMHEELEQLLACNGELQPSINALPQTKRTIHLRFLDLKAQICRPYAQ
;
A
#
# COMPACT_ATOMS: atom_id res chain seq x y z
N MET A 1 17.25 8.89 30.49
CA MET A 1 17.75 8.53 29.15
C MET A 1 18.75 9.59 28.75
N ARG A 2 19.81 9.24 28.00
CA ARG A 2 20.75 10.22 27.46
C ARG A 2 20.81 10.11 25.94
N LEU A 3 20.68 11.26 25.27
CA LEU A 3 20.87 11.40 23.84
C LEU A 3 22.31 11.82 23.55
N ILE A 4 22.93 11.19 22.56
CA ILE A 4 24.30 11.41 22.14
C ILE A 4 24.27 11.80 20.67
N VAL A 5 24.65 13.04 20.40
CA VAL A 5 24.82 13.59 19.05
C VAL A 5 26.30 13.90 18.88
N ASP A 6 26.83 13.90 17.66
CA ASP A 6 28.25 14.20 17.43
C ASP A 6 28.52 15.66 17.81
N GLN A 7 28.92 15.88 19.06
CA GLN A 7 28.95 17.18 19.72
C GLN A 7 30.29 17.88 19.57
N LYS A 8 31.25 17.33 18.80
CA LYS A 8 32.62 17.86 18.77
C LYS A 8 32.74 19.34 18.38
N ASN A 9 31.69 20.01 17.88
CA ASN A 9 31.73 21.47 17.68
C ASN A 9 30.41 22.26 17.81
N THR A 10 29.30 21.74 18.34
CA THR A 10 27.92 22.34 18.29
C THR A 10 27.37 22.67 16.88
N ALA A 11 28.24 22.92 15.91
CA ALA A 11 27.98 23.01 14.50
C ALA A 11 27.99 21.60 13.89
N VAL A 12 26.91 21.28 13.19
CA VAL A 12 26.75 20.00 12.51
C VAL A 12 27.63 19.93 11.27
N GLN A 13 28.08 18.74 10.88
CA GLN A 13 28.80 18.51 9.63
C GLN A 13 27.88 18.33 8.39
N GLY A 14 26.55 18.33 8.57
CA GLY A 14 25.57 18.02 7.53
C GLY A 14 24.12 18.23 7.94
N GLY A 15 23.20 18.15 6.98
CA GLY A 15 21.75 18.29 7.22
C GLY A 15 21.09 17.03 7.80
N THR A 16 21.87 15.98 8.04
CA THR A 16 21.44 14.73 8.67
C THR A 16 22.49 14.35 9.71
N VAL A 17 22.08 14.02 10.93
CA VAL A 17 22.98 13.64 12.02
C VAL A 17 22.75 12.23 12.50
N PRO A 18 23.82 11.46 12.78
CA PRO A 18 23.69 10.26 13.57
C PRO A 18 23.37 10.65 15.02
N VAL A 19 22.33 10.03 15.56
CA VAL A 19 21.91 10.18 16.94
C VAL A 19 21.94 8.81 17.58
N ARG A 20 22.67 8.69 18.68
CA ARG A 20 22.74 7.49 19.51
C ARG A 20 22.04 7.77 20.83
N TRP A 21 21.54 6.73 21.48
CA TRP A 21 20.99 6.84 22.82
C TRP A 21 21.56 5.77 23.75
N CYS A 22 21.48 6.07 25.04
CA CYS A 22 21.70 5.12 26.11
C CYS A 22 20.69 5.37 27.23
N LEU A 23 20.47 4.35 28.05
CA LEU A 23 19.60 4.39 29.22
C LEU A 23 20.44 4.22 30.49
N TYR A 24 20.00 4.89 31.55
CA TYR A 24 20.53 4.61 32.87
C TYR A 24 20.00 3.27 33.36
N ARG A 25 20.76 2.61 34.24
CA ARG A 25 20.39 1.30 34.79
C ARG A 25 18.99 1.30 35.42
N LYS A 26 18.63 2.37 36.13
CA LYS A 26 17.29 2.54 36.73
C LYS A 26 16.15 2.47 35.71
N GLU A 27 16.38 2.99 34.50
CA GLU A 27 15.38 3.00 33.44
C GLU A 27 15.22 1.63 32.78
N LEU A 28 16.34 0.90 32.63
CA LEU A 28 16.33 -0.47 32.15
C LEU A 28 15.58 -1.38 33.13
N GLU A 29 15.89 -1.28 34.42
CA GLU A 29 15.19 -1.99 35.50
C GLU A 29 13.69 -1.65 35.54
N GLU A 30 13.31 -0.42 35.21
CA GLU A 30 11.90 -0.02 35.10
C GLU A 30 11.20 -0.65 33.90
N LEU A 31 11.82 -0.66 32.72
CA LEU A 31 11.27 -1.32 31.53
C LEU A 31 11.11 -2.82 31.76
N GLU A 32 12.07 -3.45 32.43
CA GLU A 32 12.04 -4.85 32.82
C GLU A 32 10.91 -5.12 33.81
N ARG A 33 10.80 -4.31 34.87
CA ARG A 33 9.73 -4.42 35.87
C ARG A 33 8.33 -4.29 35.24
N ARG A 34 8.20 -3.46 34.21
CA ARG A 34 6.95 -3.27 33.45
C ARG A 34 6.72 -4.33 32.38
N GLY A 35 7.65 -5.27 32.17
CA GLY A 35 7.53 -6.35 31.19
C GLY A 35 7.50 -5.88 29.73
N VAL A 36 8.19 -4.77 29.43
CA VAL A 36 8.14 -4.13 28.10
C VAL A 36 9.03 -4.88 27.12
N ASN A 37 8.44 -5.58 26.14
CA ASN A 37 9.23 -6.39 25.21
C ASN A 37 9.74 -5.60 24.00
N LYS A 38 8.97 -4.61 23.52
CA LYS A 38 9.29 -3.86 22.28
C LYS A 38 9.31 -2.35 22.48
N PRO A 39 10.20 -1.83 23.33
CA PRO A 39 10.36 -0.39 23.50
C PRO A 39 10.90 0.24 22.21
N HIS A 40 10.41 1.44 21.91
CA HIS A 40 10.85 2.26 20.80
C HIS A 40 11.31 3.61 21.33
N VAL A 41 12.25 4.23 20.64
CA VAL A 41 12.63 5.62 20.85
C VAL A 41 11.83 6.49 19.89
N LEU A 42 10.97 7.34 20.45
CA LEU A 42 10.33 8.43 19.73
C LEU A 42 11.32 9.59 19.67
N ILE A 43 11.76 9.93 18.46
CA ILE A 43 12.59 11.10 18.18
C ILE A 43 11.71 12.17 17.56
N VAL A 44 11.72 13.36 18.14
CA VAL A 44 10.95 14.52 17.69
C VAL A 44 11.91 15.67 17.43
N VAL A 45 11.98 16.11 16.18
CA VAL A 45 12.74 17.28 15.78
C VAL A 45 11.77 18.44 15.68
N ARG A 46 12.02 19.50 16.46
CA ARG A 46 11.25 20.73 16.43
C ARG A 46 12.10 21.87 15.89
N ASN A 47 11.53 22.66 15.00
CA ASN A 47 12.06 23.95 14.56
C ASN A 47 10.88 24.93 14.47
N ASN A 48 10.80 25.86 15.43
CA ASN A 48 9.64 26.74 15.58
C ASN A 48 8.33 25.94 15.70
N ASN A 49 7.41 26.13 14.75
CA ASN A 49 6.11 25.45 14.65
C ASN A 49 6.16 24.18 13.79
N HIS A 50 7.32 23.81 13.27
CA HIS A 50 7.49 22.63 12.44
C HIS A 50 8.03 21.48 13.25
N GLU A 51 7.37 20.34 13.11
CA GLU A 51 7.69 19.12 13.83
C GLU A 51 7.94 18.00 12.83
N HIS A 52 8.98 17.21 13.07
CA HIS A 52 9.23 15.95 12.39
C HIS A 52 9.44 14.85 13.41
N ARG A 53 8.78 13.71 13.21
CA ARG A 53 8.82 12.58 14.13
C ARG A 53 9.33 11.33 13.44
N GLN A 54 10.15 10.59 14.16
CA GLN A 54 10.59 9.27 13.79
C GLN A 54 10.44 8.34 14.99
N LEU A 55 9.99 7.12 14.71
CA LEU A 55 9.90 6.07 15.72
C LEU A 55 10.87 4.96 15.37
N VAL A 56 11.83 4.70 16.26
CA VAL A 56 12.95 3.80 16.01
C VAL A 56 12.96 2.70 17.08
N PRO A 57 13.11 1.42 16.72
CA PRO A 57 13.28 0.36 17.70
C PRO A 57 14.48 0.64 18.62
N MET A 58 14.31 0.47 19.93
CA MET A 58 15.34 0.81 20.92
C MET A 58 16.64 0.01 20.73
N ASP A 59 16.51 -1.23 20.25
CA ASP A 59 17.61 -2.16 19.97
C ASP A 59 18.49 -1.76 18.78
N GLN A 60 18.05 -0.81 17.94
CA GLN A 60 18.88 -0.25 16.88
C GLN A 60 19.99 0.66 17.42
N MET A 61 19.85 1.17 18.65
CA MET A 61 20.82 2.01 19.39
C MET A 61 21.15 3.36 18.76
N MET A 62 20.92 3.52 17.46
CA MET A 62 21.23 4.69 16.67
C MET A 62 20.17 4.91 15.59
N ALA A 63 19.96 6.17 15.23
CA ALA A 63 19.20 6.58 14.06
C ALA A 63 19.88 7.76 13.37
N TYR A 64 19.56 7.96 12.08
CA TYR A 64 19.92 9.18 11.36
C TYR A 64 18.73 10.14 11.38
N VAL A 65 18.92 11.29 12.01
CA VAL A 65 17.92 12.34 12.13
C VAL A 65 18.16 13.38 11.05
N GLN A 66 17.21 13.52 10.14
CA GLN A 66 17.28 14.47 9.04
C GLN A 66 16.59 15.77 9.43
N PHE A 67 17.29 16.90 9.27
CA PHE A 67 16.71 18.22 9.46
C PHE A 67 16.05 18.72 8.18
N HIS A 68 14.94 19.44 8.33
CA HIS A 68 14.19 20.02 7.21
C HIS A 68 14.26 21.55 7.17
N ARG A 69 14.88 22.18 8.17
CA ARG A 69 15.04 23.63 8.28
C ARG A 69 16.39 23.99 8.86
N PHE A 70 16.94 25.09 8.35
CA PHE A 70 18.14 25.70 8.92
C PHE A 70 17.83 26.45 10.21
N GLY A 71 18.88 26.83 10.93
CA GLY A 71 18.79 27.49 12.22
C GLY A 71 18.70 26.50 13.39
N GLU A 72 18.04 26.94 14.45
CA GLU A 72 17.92 26.20 15.71
C GLU A 72 16.90 25.06 15.59
N ASN A 73 17.38 23.83 15.77
CA ASN A 73 16.54 22.64 15.79
C ASN A 73 16.72 21.93 17.14
N THR A 74 15.62 21.61 17.81
CA THR A 74 15.66 20.85 19.07
C THR A 74 15.24 19.41 18.82
N ILE A 75 16.12 18.47 19.14
CA ILE A 75 15.83 17.04 19.09
C ILE A 75 15.37 16.61 20.47
N HIS A 76 14.14 16.15 20.60
CA HIS A 76 13.62 15.51 21.80
C HIS A 76 13.57 14.00 21.58
N ALA A 77 13.89 13.23 22.61
CA ALA A 77 13.81 11.78 22.59
C ALA A 77 13.16 11.23 23.87
N ALA A 78 12.31 10.24 23.70
CA ALA A 78 11.72 9.47 24.80
C ALA A 78 11.56 8.00 24.42
N VAL A 79 11.69 7.11 25.40
CA VAL A 79 11.32 5.71 25.24
C VAL A 79 9.82 5.57 25.39
N VAL A 80 9.18 4.96 24.40
CA VAL A 80 7.73 4.73 24.31
C VAL A 80 7.41 3.28 23.98
N TRP A 81 6.28 2.80 24.48
CA TRP A 81 5.78 1.46 24.16
C TRP A 81 4.25 1.39 24.21
N HIS A 82 3.72 0.31 23.64
CA HIS A 82 2.31 -0.04 23.70
C HIS A 82 2.14 -1.27 24.58
N ASN A 83 1.11 -1.31 25.44
CA ASN A 83 0.92 -2.42 26.40
C ASN A 83 0.78 -3.81 25.73
N GLU A 84 0.20 -3.87 24.53
CA GLU A 84 0.09 -5.11 23.74
C GLU A 84 1.28 -5.35 22.78
N ASP A 85 2.41 -4.65 22.92
CA ASP A 85 3.56 -4.74 22.01
C ASP A 85 3.24 -4.49 20.51
N ASN A 86 2.16 -3.74 20.25
CA ASN A 86 1.68 -3.49 18.89
C ASN A 86 2.32 -2.26 18.25
N VAL A 87 3.42 -2.49 17.54
CA VAL A 87 4.19 -1.45 16.84
C VAL A 87 3.36 -0.69 15.80
N LYS A 88 2.36 -1.32 15.17
CA LYS A 88 1.50 -0.64 14.19
C LYS A 88 0.64 0.43 14.86
N LYS A 89 0.02 0.10 16.00
CA LYS A 89 -0.74 1.06 16.81
C LYS A 89 0.15 2.20 17.31
N LEU A 90 1.37 1.88 17.73
CA LEU A 90 2.36 2.87 18.16
C LEU A 90 2.73 3.86 17.03
N LYS A 91 2.95 3.33 15.81
CA LYS A 91 3.23 4.14 14.62
C LYS A 91 2.05 5.00 14.19
N SER A 92 0.82 4.48 14.21
CA SER A 92 -0.38 5.28 13.95
C SER A 92 -0.42 6.46 14.93
N PHE A 93 -0.40 6.19 16.23
CA PHE A 93 -0.53 7.24 17.24
C PHE A 93 0.56 8.32 17.14
N PHE A 94 1.83 7.95 16.98
CA PHE A 94 2.90 8.95 16.99
C PHE A 94 3.19 9.58 15.63
N LEU A 95 2.94 8.89 14.52
CA LEU A 95 3.37 9.31 13.18
C LEU A 95 2.21 9.66 12.25
N GLU A 96 0.96 9.42 12.64
CA GLU A 96 -0.22 9.78 11.86
C GLU A 96 -0.38 11.29 11.77
N LYS A 97 -0.75 11.73 10.56
CA LYS A 97 -0.76 13.11 10.15
C LYS A 97 -2.16 13.51 9.72
N TYR A 98 -2.77 14.45 10.45
CA TYR A 98 -4.01 15.08 10.04
C TYR A 98 -3.83 15.93 8.77
N SER A 99 -2.66 16.58 8.65
CA SER A 99 -2.29 17.34 7.45
C SER A 99 -0.83 17.11 7.11
N ARG A 100 -0.39 17.55 5.93
CA ARG A 100 1.00 17.34 5.47
C ARG A 100 2.05 17.85 6.47
N LEU A 101 1.74 18.93 7.18
CA LEU A 101 2.63 19.64 8.09
C LEU A 101 2.31 19.42 9.58
N SER A 102 1.16 18.81 9.90
CA SER A 102 0.73 18.63 11.29
C SER A 102 0.41 17.17 11.57
N TYR A 103 0.97 16.68 12.67
CA TYR A 103 0.58 15.40 13.24
C TYR A 103 -0.82 15.49 13.84
N GLU A 104 -1.53 14.37 13.87
CA GLU A 104 -2.86 14.28 14.48
C GLU A 104 -2.77 14.45 16.00
N HIS A 105 -1.80 13.79 16.62
CA HIS A 105 -1.59 13.83 18.07
C HIS A 105 -0.46 14.79 18.42
N GLY A 106 -0.66 15.71 19.36
CA GLY A 106 0.40 16.54 19.94
C GLY A 106 1.24 15.75 20.94
N VAL A 107 2.56 15.70 20.76
CA VAL A 107 3.48 15.00 21.69
C VAL A 107 4.33 15.96 22.52
N LEU A 108 4.45 17.22 22.08
CA LEU A 108 5.13 18.29 22.78
C LEU A 108 4.10 19.16 23.51
N ARG A 109 4.40 19.49 24.76
CA ARG A 109 3.63 20.46 25.55
C ARG A 109 4.03 21.89 25.18
N LEU A 110 3.28 22.87 25.72
CA LEU A 110 3.58 24.29 25.56
C LEU A 110 4.93 24.69 26.16
N ASP A 111 5.44 23.96 27.15
CA ASP A 111 6.77 24.12 27.73
C ASP A 111 7.88 23.42 26.93
N GLU A 112 7.56 22.97 25.71
CA GLU A 112 8.45 22.25 24.79
C GLU A 112 9.00 20.93 25.32
N LYS A 113 8.49 20.44 26.46
CA LYS A 113 8.82 19.11 26.93
C LYS A 113 7.95 18.08 26.23
N LEU A 114 8.54 16.91 25.97
CA LEU A 114 7.78 15.75 25.54
C LEU A 114 6.79 15.40 26.65
N GLY A 115 5.51 15.48 26.33
CA GLY A 115 4.45 15.34 27.31
C GLY A 115 3.11 15.12 26.63
N PHE A 116 2.92 13.93 26.06
CA PHE A 116 1.58 13.41 25.89
C PHE A 116 1.09 12.95 27.26
N LYS A 117 -0.11 13.38 27.68
CA LYS A 117 -0.77 12.70 28.81
C LYS A 117 -0.84 11.22 28.46
N GLU A 118 -0.80 10.32 29.46
CA GLU A 118 -1.28 8.94 29.29
C GLU A 118 -2.68 9.05 28.70
N TYR A 119 -2.72 9.02 27.37
CA TYR A 119 -3.94 9.24 26.65
C TYR A 119 -4.58 7.87 26.71
N TYR A 120 -5.51 7.73 27.64
CA TYR A 120 -6.61 6.81 27.42
C TYR A 120 -7.26 7.29 26.14
N SER A 121 -6.85 6.69 25.02
CA SER A 121 -7.66 6.74 23.82
C SER A 121 -9.08 6.36 24.27
N SER A 122 -10.10 7.04 23.75
CA SER A 122 -11.51 6.67 23.98
C SER A 122 -11.79 5.18 23.74
N ASN A 123 -10.87 4.48 23.06
CA ASN A 123 -10.92 3.08 22.72
C ASN A 123 -10.14 2.18 23.70
N GLY A 124 -9.75 2.68 24.89
CA GLY A 124 -9.04 1.90 25.91
C GLY A 124 -7.58 1.58 25.59
N GLN A 125 -7.00 2.17 24.54
CA GLN A 125 -5.59 1.98 24.20
C GLN A 125 -4.72 2.86 25.11
N SER A 126 -3.73 2.23 25.74
CA SER A 126 -2.76 2.85 26.64
C SER A 126 -1.38 2.85 25.99
N TYR A 127 -0.87 4.06 25.76
CA TYR A 127 0.49 4.32 25.30
C TYR A 127 1.29 4.82 26.50
N ASN A 128 2.46 4.23 26.70
CA ASN A 128 3.28 4.55 27.86
C ASN A 128 4.61 5.12 27.41
N ARG A 129 5.28 5.76 28.36
CA ARG A 129 6.54 6.46 28.19
C ARG A 129 7.36 6.36 29.46
N LEU A 130 8.69 6.36 29.34
CA LEU A 130 9.55 6.66 30.47
C LEU A 130 9.46 8.14 30.84
N ASP A 131 9.55 8.46 32.12
CA ASP A 131 9.43 9.85 32.58
C ASP A 131 10.60 10.72 32.13
N GLU A 132 11.79 10.14 32.10
CA GLU A 132 12.99 10.79 31.64
C GLU A 132 12.94 11.04 30.13
N THR A 133 13.20 12.28 29.74
CA THR A 133 13.32 12.69 28.35
C THR A 133 14.65 13.36 28.13
N ALA A 134 15.25 13.11 26.98
CA ALA A 134 16.47 13.77 26.57
C ALA A 134 16.14 14.82 25.51
N HIS A 135 16.81 15.96 25.56
CA HIS A 135 16.73 16.95 24.50
C HIS A 135 18.13 17.49 24.18
N VAL A 136 18.38 17.79 22.91
CA VAL A 136 19.61 18.39 22.42
C VAL A 136 19.26 19.41 21.36
N THR A 137 19.70 20.65 21.57
CA THR A 137 19.57 21.72 20.58
C THR A 137 20.76 21.69 19.63
N VAL A 138 20.48 21.80 18.34
CA VAL A 138 21.43 21.66 17.25
C VAL A 138 21.26 22.83 16.29
N MET A 139 22.34 23.57 16.05
CA MET A 139 22.36 24.66 15.07
C MET A 139 22.74 24.11 13.70
N VAL A 140 21.81 24.20 12.73
CA VAL A 140 22.01 23.68 11.38
C VAL A 140 22.19 24.85 10.38
N PRO A 141 23.41 25.05 9.85
CA PRO A 141 23.67 26.01 8.79
C PRO A 141 22.83 25.80 7.53
N GLU A 142 22.53 26.89 6.81
CA GLU A 142 21.76 26.87 5.56
C GLU A 142 22.50 26.11 4.43
N GLU A 143 23.84 26.14 4.42
CA GLU A 143 24.69 25.51 3.41
C GLU A 143 24.54 23.97 3.29
N PHE A 144 24.02 23.34 4.34
CA PHE A 144 23.74 21.90 4.33
C PHE A 144 22.45 21.53 3.61
N PHE A 145 21.64 22.52 3.25
CA PHE A 145 20.44 22.32 2.46
C PHE A 145 20.74 22.48 0.97
N SER A 146 19.91 21.81 0.19
CA SER A 146 19.96 21.85 -1.26
C SER A 146 19.24 23.07 -1.78
N LYS A 147 19.82 23.72 -2.80
CA LYS A 147 19.08 24.72 -3.58
C LYS A 147 17.82 24.07 -4.17
N GLU A 148 16.68 24.73 -4.02
CA GLU A 148 15.44 24.24 -4.61
C GLU A 148 15.56 24.17 -6.15
N PRO A 149 15.02 23.13 -6.79
CA PRO A 149 14.96 23.07 -8.25
C PRO A 149 14.01 24.14 -8.80
N SER A 150 14.14 24.43 -10.10
CA SER A 150 13.26 25.39 -10.78
C SER A 150 11.77 25.02 -10.61
N ARG A 151 10.86 26.01 -10.62
CA ARG A 151 9.42 25.77 -10.45
C ARG A 151 8.86 24.76 -11.48
N PHE A 152 9.35 24.83 -12.72
CA PHE A 152 8.95 23.92 -13.78
C PHE A 152 9.44 22.47 -13.52
N GLU A 153 10.72 22.29 -13.18
CA GLU A 153 11.27 20.96 -12.88
C GLU A 153 10.58 20.35 -11.65
N LYS A 154 10.31 21.16 -10.62
CA LYS A 154 9.58 20.75 -9.42
C LYS A 154 8.15 20.30 -9.74
N TRP A 155 7.46 21.01 -10.64
CA TRP A 155 6.13 20.61 -11.11
C TRP A 155 6.18 19.32 -11.94
N TRP A 156 7.06 19.24 -12.93
CA TRP A 156 7.19 18.09 -13.82
C TRP A 156 7.55 16.82 -13.04
N VAL A 157 8.60 16.85 -12.23
CA VAL A 157 9.09 15.67 -11.48
C VAL A 157 8.07 15.19 -10.45
N ASN A 158 7.15 16.04 -10.00
CA ASN A 158 6.12 15.69 -9.03
C ASN A 158 4.73 15.46 -9.66
N LEU A 159 4.58 15.44 -10.99
CA LEU A 159 3.29 15.34 -11.65
C LEU A 159 2.48 14.10 -11.20
N PHE A 160 3.15 12.97 -10.95
CA PHE A 160 2.54 11.71 -10.49
C PHE A 160 2.76 11.42 -9.01
N PHE A 161 3.21 12.39 -8.22
CA PHE A 161 3.46 12.21 -6.79
C PHE A 161 2.62 13.17 -5.98
N GLU A 162 1.87 12.64 -5.02
CA GLU A 162 1.00 13.46 -4.17
C GLU A 162 1.80 14.39 -3.24
N TYR A 163 3.05 14.04 -2.91
CA TYR A 163 3.88 14.74 -1.93
C TYR A 163 5.21 15.21 -2.51
N ARG A 164 5.74 16.31 -1.97
CA ARG A 164 7.02 16.90 -2.40
C ARG A 164 8.22 16.01 -1.97
N PRO A 165 9.34 16.06 -2.71
CA PRO A 165 10.56 15.36 -2.32
C PRO A 165 11.12 15.96 -1.03
N VAL A 166 11.61 15.11 -0.14
CA VAL A 166 12.21 15.51 1.13
C VAL A 166 13.69 15.90 0.95
N ASP A 167 14.39 15.20 0.06
CA ASP A 167 15.82 15.37 -0.18
C ASP A 167 16.20 15.22 -1.67
N GLN A 168 17.44 15.58 -1.98
CA GLN A 168 18.01 15.50 -3.32
C GLN A 168 17.95 14.10 -3.92
N CYS A 169 18.16 13.04 -3.14
CA CYS A 169 18.21 11.69 -3.67
C CYS A 169 16.82 11.17 -4.02
N GLN A 170 15.81 11.50 -3.22
CA GLN A 170 14.42 11.26 -3.57
C GLN A 170 14.03 12.03 -4.83
N PHE A 171 14.44 13.29 -4.94
CA PHE A 171 14.19 14.08 -6.16
C PHE A 171 14.91 13.49 -7.37
N ARG A 172 16.18 13.11 -7.27
CA ARG A 172 16.95 12.46 -8.36
C ARG A 172 16.31 11.14 -8.79
N ARG A 173 15.86 10.32 -7.85
CA ARG A 173 15.14 9.07 -8.13
C ARG A 173 13.86 9.32 -8.91
N ARG A 174 13.05 10.29 -8.49
CA ARG A 174 11.84 10.70 -9.22
C ARG A 174 12.16 11.29 -10.57
N ARG A 175 13.24 12.07 -10.66
CA ARG A 175 13.69 12.73 -11.88
C ARG A 175 14.05 11.71 -12.96
N MET A 176 14.71 10.61 -12.60
CA MET A 176 14.97 9.52 -13.54
C MET A 176 13.66 8.99 -14.13
N LEU A 177 12.65 8.70 -13.32
CA LEU A 177 11.33 8.26 -13.80
C LEU A 177 10.58 9.33 -14.59
N ALA A 178 10.67 10.60 -14.15
CA ALA A 178 9.99 11.74 -14.75
C ALA A 178 10.48 12.05 -16.17
N TYR A 179 11.73 11.70 -16.50
CA TYR A 179 12.27 11.89 -17.85
C TYR A 179 12.32 10.61 -18.70
N SER A 180 12.32 9.43 -18.08
CA SER A 180 12.35 8.15 -18.83
C SER A 180 10.97 7.57 -19.12
N VAL A 181 10.04 7.59 -18.16
CA VAL A 181 8.74 6.90 -18.28
C VAL A 181 7.58 7.88 -18.43
N GLN A 182 7.61 8.96 -17.64
CA GLN A 182 6.51 9.92 -17.58
C GLN A 182 6.18 10.63 -18.91
N PRO A 183 7.12 10.98 -19.80
CA PRO A 183 6.77 11.60 -21.09
C PRO A 183 5.86 10.69 -21.92
N PHE A 184 6.16 9.39 -21.97
CA PHE A 184 5.36 8.40 -22.69
C PHE A 184 3.99 8.17 -22.03
N ALA A 185 3.95 8.12 -20.69
CA ALA A 185 2.69 7.98 -19.95
C ALA A 185 1.78 9.20 -20.15
N VAL A 186 2.33 10.42 -20.08
CA VAL A 186 1.61 11.66 -20.35
C VAL A 186 1.13 11.70 -21.80
N LEU A 187 1.98 11.34 -22.78
CA LEU A 187 1.61 11.28 -24.19
C LEU A 187 0.45 10.30 -24.43
N ALA A 188 0.54 9.08 -23.89
CA ALA A 188 -0.52 8.08 -24.00
C ALA A 188 -1.82 8.58 -23.36
N TRP A 189 -1.74 9.17 -22.16
CA TRP A 189 -2.89 9.77 -21.49
C TRP A 189 -3.52 10.90 -22.31
N VAL A 190 -2.72 11.79 -22.90
CA VAL A 190 -3.20 12.86 -23.80
C VAL A 190 -3.88 12.27 -25.03
N ILE A 191 -3.32 11.25 -25.66
CA ILE A 191 -3.93 10.61 -26.84
C ILE A 191 -5.28 10.00 -26.46
N VAL A 192 -5.31 9.19 -25.40
CA VAL A 192 -6.55 8.52 -24.93
C VAL A 192 -7.61 9.54 -24.55
N ILE A 193 -7.26 10.58 -23.78
CA ILE A 193 -8.23 11.58 -23.34
C ILE A 193 -8.71 12.44 -24.52
N THR A 194 -7.85 12.75 -25.48
CA THR A 194 -8.21 13.51 -26.68
C THR A 194 -9.15 12.71 -27.58
N ILE A 195 -8.87 11.42 -27.80
CA ILE A 195 -9.75 10.51 -28.55
C ILE A 195 -11.10 10.37 -27.84
N ALA A 196 -11.11 10.11 -26.53
CA ALA A 196 -12.34 9.99 -25.77
C ALA A 196 -13.18 11.28 -25.81
N ARG A 197 -12.52 12.44 -25.69
CA ARG A 197 -13.16 13.76 -25.80
C ARG A 197 -13.68 14.04 -27.20
N PHE A 198 -12.92 13.68 -28.23
CA PHE A 198 -13.31 13.81 -29.62
C PHE A 198 -14.55 12.95 -29.92
N ILE A 199 -14.54 11.67 -29.53
CA ILE A 199 -15.69 10.78 -29.68
C ILE A 199 -16.90 11.34 -28.92
N GLY A 200 -16.70 11.79 -27.67
CA GLY A 200 -17.78 12.40 -26.88
C GLY A 200 -18.38 13.64 -27.55
N ALA A 201 -17.55 14.56 -28.03
CA ALA A 201 -17.99 15.76 -28.75
C ALA A 201 -18.67 15.41 -30.08
N LEU A 202 -18.14 14.42 -30.81
CA LEU A 202 -18.72 13.93 -32.05
C LEU A 202 -20.12 13.34 -31.81
N VAL A 203 -20.27 12.46 -30.81
CA VAL A 203 -21.57 11.87 -30.44
C VAL A 203 -22.58 12.94 -30.06
N LEU A 204 -22.19 13.93 -29.24
CA LEU A 204 -23.08 15.04 -28.86
C LEU A 204 -23.46 15.91 -30.07
N SER A 205 -22.52 16.13 -30.99
CA SER A 205 -22.74 16.89 -32.23
C SER A 205 -23.68 16.15 -33.19
N ILE A 206 -23.48 14.83 -33.39
CA ILE A 206 -24.36 13.97 -34.20
C ILE A 206 -25.75 13.88 -33.58
N ALA A 207 -25.85 13.83 -32.25
CA ALA A 207 -27.13 13.91 -31.53
C ALA A 207 -27.80 15.30 -31.64
N GLY A 208 -27.18 16.26 -32.32
CA GLY A 208 -27.72 17.60 -32.60
C GLY A 208 -27.80 18.48 -31.38
N MET A 209 -26.91 18.30 -30.40
CA MET A 209 -26.84 19.18 -29.25
C MET A 209 -26.07 20.45 -29.62
N ARG A 210 -26.76 21.61 -29.66
CA ARG A 210 -26.11 22.90 -29.91
C ARG A 210 -25.22 23.26 -28.72
N GLY A 211 -24.09 23.89 -29.02
CA GLY A 211 -23.15 24.36 -28.00
C GLY A 211 -22.17 23.29 -27.50
N THR A 212 -21.95 22.19 -28.23
CA THR A 212 -20.85 21.28 -27.90
C THR A 212 -19.52 22.05 -27.98
N ASP A 213 -18.80 22.14 -26.86
CA ASP A 213 -17.54 22.88 -26.78
C ASP A 213 -16.39 21.96 -27.21
N TRP A 214 -15.70 22.32 -28.30
CA TRP A 214 -14.57 21.56 -28.84
C TRP A 214 -13.22 21.98 -28.23
N ASN A 215 -13.19 23.06 -27.45
CA ASN A 215 -11.95 23.52 -26.79
C ASN A 215 -11.31 22.45 -25.88
N PRO A 216 -12.06 21.60 -25.15
CA PRO A 216 -11.47 20.52 -24.37
C PRO A 216 -10.76 19.45 -25.20
N VAL A 217 -11.08 19.30 -26.49
CA VAL A 217 -10.39 18.38 -27.41
C VAL A 217 -9.03 18.97 -27.83
N ILE A 218 -9.02 20.27 -28.17
CA ILE A 218 -7.82 20.97 -28.66
C ILE A 218 -6.85 21.29 -27.50
N HIS A 219 -7.38 21.51 -26.30
CA HIS A 219 -6.61 21.90 -25.12
C HIS A 219 -6.79 20.92 -23.95
N PRO A 220 -6.25 19.69 -24.07
CA PRO A 220 -6.48 18.61 -23.10
C PRO A 220 -6.01 18.94 -21.68
N PHE A 221 -4.98 19.78 -21.56
CA PHE A 221 -4.40 20.22 -20.28
C PHE A 221 -5.11 21.40 -19.62
N ARG A 222 -5.91 22.18 -20.37
CA ARG A 222 -6.55 23.40 -19.85
C ARG A 222 -7.97 23.13 -19.34
N TYR A 223 -8.68 22.21 -19.98
CA TYR A 223 -10.08 21.95 -19.68
C TYR A 223 -10.30 20.53 -19.12
N PRO A 224 -11.13 20.35 -18.09
CA PRO A 224 -11.60 19.04 -17.64
C PRO A 224 -12.52 18.38 -18.68
N THR A 225 -12.65 17.06 -18.62
CA THR A 225 -13.44 16.27 -19.58
C THR A 225 -14.92 16.61 -19.56
N GLY A 226 -15.45 17.04 -18.41
CA GLY A 226 -16.86 17.45 -18.27
C GLY A 226 -17.23 18.72 -19.06
N ASP A 227 -16.25 19.54 -19.42
CA ASP A 227 -16.52 20.84 -20.07
C ASP A 227 -17.10 20.71 -21.48
N ILE A 228 -16.99 19.54 -22.12
CA ILE A 228 -17.65 19.24 -23.40
C ILE A 228 -19.17 19.49 -23.30
N LYS A 229 -19.76 19.20 -22.13
CA LYS A 229 -21.21 19.28 -21.89
C LYS A 229 -21.66 20.59 -21.24
N LYS A 230 -20.74 21.46 -20.79
CA LYS A 230 -21.08 22.61 -19.94
C LYS A 230 -22.02 23.63 -20.60
N ARG A 231 -21.98 23.77 -21.93
CA ARG A 231 -22.91 24.61 -22.70
C ARG A 231 -24.12 23.83 -23.23
N VAL A 232 -24.03 22.51 -23.25
CA VAL A 232 -25.07 21.59 -23.72
C VAL A 232 -26.24 21.51 -22.73
N GLU A 233 -25.98 21.71 -21.43
CA GLU A 233 -27.01 21.75 -20.37
C GLU A 233 -28.06 22.86 -20.54
N LYS A 234 -27.81 23.88 -21.38
CA LYS A 234 -28.82 24.93 -21.68
C LYS A 234 -29.93 24.48 -22.65
N GLY A 235 -29.90 23.21 -23.09
CA GLY A 235 -31.08 22.52 -23.62
C GLY A 235 -31.46 22.85 -25.07
N ASP A 236 -30.55 23.36 -25.89
CA ASP A 236 -30.85 23.70 -27.29
C ASP A 236 -30.44 22.55 -28.22
N SER A 237 -31.38 21.64 -28.52
CA SER A 237 -31.18 20.67 -29.61
C SER A 237 -31.59 21.31 -30.95
N VAL A 238 -30.79 21.10 -32.00
CA VAL A 238 -31.11 21.54 -33.37
C VAL A 238 -32.36 20.83 -33.90
N PHE A 239 -32.54 19.57 -33.54
CA PHE A 239 -33.50 18.70 -34.21
C PHE A 239 -34.92 18.83 -33.65
N TRP A 240 -35.10 19.30 -32.40
CA TRP A 240 -36.41 19.34 -31.78
C TRP A 240 -36.55 20.50 -30.79
N CYS A 241 -37.07 21.63 -31.26
CA CYS A 241 -37.73 22.63 -30.43
C CYS A 241 -39.23 22.30 -30.41
N LYS A 242 -39.78 21.81 -29.29
CA LYS A 242 -41.24 21.81 -29.11
C LYS A 242 -41.72 23.23 -28.79
N LYS A 243 -42.92 23.59 -29.28
CA LYS A 243 -43.58 24.88 -29.05
C LYS A 243 -43.89 25.19 -27.58
N ASP A 244 -43.83 24.18 -26.69
CA ASP A 244 -44.41 24.26 -25.34
C ASP A 244 -43.36 24.38 -24.21
N GLY A 245 -42.09 24.69 -24.53
CA GLY A 245 -41.09 25.11 -23.53
C GLY A 245 -40.43 24.02 -22.67
N GLU A 246 -41.01 22.82 -22.52
CA GLU A 246 -40.35 21.73 -21.79
C GLU A 246 -39.30 20.99 -22.63
N LYS A 247 -38.07 20.92 -22.11
CA LYS A 247 -36.89 20.36 -22.75
C LYS A 247 -36.41 19.12 -21.99
N TYR A 248 -36.43 17.96 -22.63
CA TYR A 248 -35.79 16.74 -22.10
C TYR A 248 -34.55 16.40 -22.94
N PRO A 249 -33.39 16.09 -22.31
CA PRO A 249 -32.20 15.66 -23.04
C PRO A 249 -32.43 14.29 -23.68
N LEU A 250 -32.12 14.19 -24.98
CA LEU A 250 -32.40 13.06 -25.87
C LEU A 250 -31.82 11.69 -25.41
N MET A 251 -30.87 11.67 -24.47
CA MET A 251 -30.19 10.43 -24.08
C MET A 251 -31.14 9.36 -23.52
N PHE A 252 -32.27 9.75 -22.92
CA PHE A 252 -33.27 8.78 -22.45
C PHE A 252 -34.15 8.19 -23.57
N ARG A 253 -34.11 8.75 -24.80
CA ARG A 253 -34.88 8.26 -25.96
C ARG A 253 -34.05 7.65 -27.09
N ALA A 254 -32.76 7.96 -27.22
CA ALA A 254 -31.88 7.26 -28.17
C ALA A 254 -31.57 5.81 -27.73
N PHE A 255 -31.65 5.51 -26.43
CA PHE A 255 -31.74 4.15 -25.89
C PHE A 255 -33.18 3.62 -25.85
N SER A 256 -34.12 4.25 -26.55
CA SER A 256 -35.44 3.65 -26.70
C SER A 256 -35.26 2.35 -27.49
N PRO A 257 -35.96 1.27 -27.09
CA PRO A 257 -35.89 -0.02 -27.77
C PRO A 257 -35.95 0.03 -29.30
N PRO A 258 -36.74 0.92 -29.96
CA PRO A 258 -36.79 1.00 -31.42
C PRO A 258 -35.49 1.47 -32.07
N VAL A 259 -34.78 2.43 -31.47
CA VAL A 259 -33.54 2.99 -32.05
C VAL A 259 -32.39 2.01 -31.92
N LEU A 260 -32.30 1.30 -30.79
CA LEU A 260 -31.35 0.21 -30.61
C LEU A 260 -31.64 -0.96 -31.57
N LEU A 261 -32.91 -1.22 -31.86
CA LEU A 261 -33.34 -2.24 -32.83
C LEU A 261 -32.95 -1.86 -34.25
N VAL A 262 -33.08 -0.59 -34.64
CA VAL A 262 -32.61 -0.12 -35.96
C VAL A 262 -31.08 -0.19 -36.09
N LEU A 263 -30.34 0.19 -35.04
CA LEU A 263 -28.87 0.12 -35.00
C LEU A 263 -28.35 -1.33 -35.02
N SER A 264 -29.01 -2.25 -34.31
CA SER A 264 -28.65 -3.66 -34.35
C SER A 264 -28.97 -4.31 -35.70
N VAL A 265 -30.08 -3.95 -36.33
CA VAL A 265 -30.41 -4.39 -37.71
C VAL A 265 -29.39 -3.88 -38.72
N LEU A 266 -28.89 -2.65 -38.59
CA LEU A 266 -27.84 -2.10 -39.45
C LEU A 266 -26.49 -2.79 -39.26
N LEU A 267 -26.08 -3.07 -38.02
CA LEU A 267 -24.83 -3.78 -37.71
C LEU A 267 -24.88 -5.24 -38.17
N VAL A 268 -26.01 -5.92 -37.96
CA VAL A 268 -26.26 -7.27 -38.48
C VAL A 268 -26.28 -7.26 -40.01
N GLY A 269 -26.92 -6.26 -40.64
CA GLY A 269 -26.94 -6.10 -42.09
C GLY A 269 -25.54 -5.89 -42.69
N LEU A 270 -24.68 -5.11 -42.03
CA LEU A 270 -23.28 -4.92 -42.43
C LEU A 270 -22.44 -6.20 -42.25
N GLY A 271 -22.68 -6.97 -41.19
CA GLY A 271 -22.06 -8.28 -40.99
C GLY A 271 -22.50 -9.31 -42.06
N VAL A 272 -23.80 -9.34 -42.36
CA VAL A 272 -24.39 -10.19 -43.41
C VAL A 272 -23.89 -9.79 -44.79
N LEU A 273 -23.71 -8.49 -45.09
CA LEU A 273 -23.12 -8.03 -46.34
C LEU A 273 -21.63 -8.37 -46.45
N GLY A 274 -20.89 -8.31 -45.34
CA GLY A 274 -19.49 -8.74 -45.27
C GLY A 274 -19.33 -10.26 -45.51
N GLU A 275 -20.24 -11.07 -44.95
CA GLU A 275 -20.26 -12.54 -45.17
C GLU A 275 -20.83 -12.93 -46.54
N TRP A 276 -21.78 -12.16 -47.10
CA TRP A 276 -22.36 -12.39 -48.43
C TRP A 276 -21.33 -12.33 -49.55
N THR A 277 -20.32 -11.47 -49.41
CA THR A 277 -19.24 -11.38 -50.42
C THR A 277 -18.25 -12.55 -50.38
N PHE A 278 -18.25 -13.38 -49.32
CA PHE A 278 -17.23 -14.43 -49.13
C PHE A 278 -17.76 -15.88 -49.26
N SER A 279 -19.06 -16.14 -49.02
CA SER A 279 -19.56 -17.52 -48.85
C SER A 279 -20.44 -18.10 -49.98
N TYR A 280 -20.82 -17.34 -51.00
CA TYR A 280 -21.84 -17.82 -51.96
C TYR A 280 -21.36 -18.75 -53.09
N THR A 281 -20.08 -19.11 -53.17
CA THR A 281 -19.59 -19.83 -54.35
C THR A 281 -19.59 -21.36 -54.28
N LEU A 282 -19.72 -22.04 -53.12
CA LEU A 282 -19.38 -23.48 -53.11
C LEU A 282 -20.19 -24.50 -52.27
N VAL A 283 -21.20 -24.16 -51.44
CA VAL A 283 -21.90 -25.20 -50.62
C VAL A 283 -23.44 -25.17 -50.74
N PRO A 284 -24.10 -26.27 -51.16
CA PRO A 284 -25.55 -26.35 -51.26
C PRO A 284 -26.26 -26.30 -49.90
N TRP A 285 -27.36 -25.55 -49.83
CA TRP A 285 -28.15 -25.30 -48.61
C TRP A 285 -28.68 -26.56 -47.89
N TRP A 286 -28.91 -27.67 -48.60
CA TRP A 286 -29.37 -28.92 -48.00
C TRP A 286 -28.32 -29.63 -47.13
N TYR A 287 -27.02 -29.35 -47.35
CA TYR A 287 -25.93 -29.84 -46.52
C TYR A 287 -26.07 -29.34 -45.07
N TYR A 288 -26.45 -28.07 -44.89
CA TYR A 288 -26.63 -27.47 -43.57
C TYR A 288 -27.84 -28.04 -42.82
N ALA A 289 -28.92 -28.43 -43.51
CA ALA A 289 -30.09 -29.03 -42.85
C ALA A 289 -29.81 -30.47 -42.36
N VAL A 290 -29.14 -31.29 -43.18
CA VAL A 290 -28.85 -32.68 -42.84
C VAL A 290 -27.73 -32.79 -41.81
N VAL A 291 -26.64 -32.04 -41.99
CA VAL A 291 -25.50 -32.05 -41.06
C VAL A 291 -25.81 -31.26 -39.79
N GLY A 292 -26.53 -30.14 -39.90
CA GLY A 292 -26.81 -29.26 -38.77
C GLY A 292 -27.91 -29.75 -37.84
N VAL A 293 -28.87 -30.55 -38.32
CA VAL A 293 -30.06 -30.93 -37.52
C VAL A 293 -30.18 -32.44 -37.30
N VAL A 294 -30.08 -33.27 -38.34
CA VAL A 294 -30.41 -34.71 -38.20
C VAL A 294 -29.29 -35.49 -37.52
N LEU A 295 -28.04 -35.26 -37.93
CA LEU A 295 -26.88 -35.98 -37.40
C LEU A 295 -26.69 -35.80 -35.87
N PRO A 296 -26.85 -34.60 -35.29
CA PRO A 296 -26.78 -34.39 -33.83
C PRO A 296 -27.79 -35.21 -33.02
N PHE A 297 -29.04 -35.34 -33.48
CA PHE A 297 -30.08 -36.07 -32.75
C PHE A 297 -29.80 -37.58 -32.69
N VAL A 298 -29.31 -38.17 -33.78
CA VAL A 298 -28.96 -39.59 -33.82
C VAL A 298 -27.77 -39.88 -32.90
N ILE A 299 -26.75 -39.01 -32.93
CA ILE A 299 -25.58 -39.13 -32.04
C ILE A 299 -26.01 -39.02 -30.57
N ALA A 300 -26.89 -38.07 -30.24
CA ALA A 300 -27.40 -37.90 -28.88
C ALA A 300 -28.16 -39.13 -28.36
N ALA A 301 -29.00 -39.75 -29.19
CA ALA A 301 -29.77 -40.93 -28.80
C ALA A 301 -28.86 -42.16 -28.54
N VAL A 302 -27.88 -42.41 -29.41
CA VAL A 302 -26.91 -43.51 -29.22
C VAL A 302 -26.06 -43.28 -27.97
N ALA A 303 -25.62 -42.04 -27.74
CA ALA A 303 -24.87 -41.67 -26.54
C ALA A 303 -25.68 -41.91 -25.25
N ALA A 304 -26.98 -41.61 -25.24
CA ALA A 304 -27.84 -41.82 -24.08
C ALA A 304 -27.98 -43.30 -23.71
N VAL A 305 -28.16 -44.19 -24.70
CA VAL A 305 -28.27 -45.65 -24.46
C VAL A 305 -26.95 -46.23 -23.96
N ALA A 306 -25.83 -45.83 -24.57
CA ALA A 306 -24.50 -46.26 -24.14
C ALA A 306 -24.21 -45.80 -22.70
N TYR A 307 -24.61 -44.58 -22.34
CA TYR A 307 -24.47 -44.06 -20.99
C TYR A 307 -25.29 -44.87 -19.98
N ALA A 308 -26.55 -45.18 -20.29
CA ALA A 308 -27.40 -45.98 -19.41
C ALA A 308 -26.81 -47.39 -19.13
N ALA A 309 -26.34 -48.08 -20.18
CA ALA A 309 -25.71 -49.40 -20.03
C ALA A 309 -24.42 -49.32 -19.18
N PHE A 310 -23.61 -48.28 -19.40
CA PHE A 310 -22.40 -48.06 -18.61
C PHE A 310 -22.71 -47.84 -17.12
N THR A 311 -23.73 -47.05 -16.79
CA THR A 311 -24.12 -46.82 -15.38
C THR A 311 -24.57 -48.09 -14.66
N LEU A 312 -25.32 -48.97 -15.33
CA LEU A 312 -25.74 -50.26 -14.77
C LEU A 312 -24.57 -51.19 -14.46
N VAL A 313 -23.62 -51.31 -15.39
CA VAL A 313 -22.39 -52.09 -15.18
C VAL A 313 -21.58 -51.52 -14.01
N TRP A 314 -21.49 -50.19 -13.91
CA TRP A 314 -20.83 -49.50 -12.80
C TRP A 314 -21.49 -49.81 -11.45
N ILE A 315 -22.83 -49.77 -11.37
CA ILE A 315 -23.57 -50.09 -10.15
C ILE A 315 -23.28 -51.53 -9.71
N LEU A 316 -23.29 -52.49 -10.63
CA LEU A 316 -23.02 -53.90 -10.30
C LEU A 316 -21.56 -54.13 -9.86
N LEU A 317 -20.60 -53.50 -10.54
CA LEU A 317 -19.19 -53.55 -10.15
C LEU A 317 -18.97 -52.94 -8.76
N THR A 318 -19.61 -51.81 -8.46
CA THR A 318 -19.52 -51.22 -7.12
C THR A 318 -20.13 -52.14 -6.07
N ALA A 319 -21.30 -52.74 -6.32
CA ALA A 319 -21.89 -53.67 -5.34
C ALA A 319 -20.99 -54.89 -5.03
N LEU A 320 -20.32 -55.45 -6.03
CA LEU A 320 -19.41 -56.60 -5.87
C LEU A 320 -18.10 -56.24 -5.16
N ILE A 321 -17.54 -55.06 -5.47
CA ILE A 321 -16.27 -54.61 -4.89
C ILE A 321 -16.47 -54.08 -3.46
N PHE A 322 -17.56 -53.35 -3.19
CA PHE A 322 -17.75 -52.68 -1.91
C PHE A 322 -18.15 -53.64 -0.78
N LYS A 323 -18.88 -54.73 -1.06
CA LYS A 323 -19.30 -55.68 0.00
C LYS A 323 -18.14 -56.31 0.80
N PRO A 324 -17.07 -56.86 0.17
CA PRO A 324 -15.93 -57.39 0.91
C PRO A 324 -15.13 -56.28 1.62
N ILE A 325 -15.06 -55.08 1.04
CA ILE A 325 -14.40 -53.93 1.67
C ILE A 325 -15.16 -53.51 2.94
N ILE A 326 -16.49 -53.42 2.90
CA ILE A 326 -17.32 -53.08 4.07
C ILE A 326 -17.12 -54.11 5.19
N ASN A 327 -17.12 -55.41 4.86
CA ASN A 327 -16.87 -56.46 5.85
C ASN A 327 -15.45 -56.41 6.44
N TRP A 328 -14.44 -56.11 5.63
CA TRP A 328 -13.07 -55.96 6.08
C TRP A 328 -12.86 -54.72 6.97
N ILE A 329 -13.56 -53.62 6.67
CA ILE A 329 -13.59 -52.41 7.51
C ILE A 329 -14.25 -52.71 8.85
N ALA A 330 -15.39 -53.42 8.85
CA ALA A 330 -16.12 -53.75 10.07
C ALA A 330 -15.31 -54.64 11.03
N ASN A 331 -14.54 -55.61 10.50
CA ASN A 331 -13.71 -56.49 11.34
C ASN A 331 -12.42 -55.82 11.85
N ASN A 332 -11.95 -54.75 11.23
CA ASN A 332 -10.70 -54.07 11.60
C ASN A 332 -10.91 -52.72 12.32
N SER A 333 -12.16 -52.27 12.49
CA SER A 333 -12.46 -50.96 13.07
C SER A 333 -11.85 -50.79 14.46
N ASP A 334 -11.97 -51.79 15.33
CA ASP A 334 -11.60 -51.66 16.75
C ASP A 334 -10.08 -51.61 16.93
N ALA A 335 -9.35 -52.45 16.19
CA ALA A 335 -7.89 -52.42 16.17
C ALA A 335 -7.34 -51.11 15.59
N TRP A 336 -8.06 -50.53 14.62
CA TRP A 336 -7.71 -49.24 14.01
C TRP A 336 -8.01 -48.09 14.96
N GLU A 337 -9.10 -48.15 15.72
CA GLU A 337 -9.43 -47.15 16.73
C GLU A 337 -8.42 -47.13 17.86
N GLN A 338 -8.00 -48.29 18.38
CA GLN A 338 -6.96 -48.37 19.41
C GLN A 338 -5.63 -47.76 18.92
N LYS A 339 -5.14 -48.18 17.75
CA LYS A 339 -3.92 -47.60 17.14
C LYS A 339 -4.06 -46.11 16.86
N ARG A 340 -5.24 -45.64 16.46
CA ARG A 340 -5.52 -44.21 16.23
C ARG A 340 -5.46 -43.42 17.53
N MET A 341 -5.98 -43.97 18.63
CA MET A 341 -5.94 -43.33 19.95
C MET A 341 -4.53 -43.24 20.51
N GLU A 342 -3.73 -44.30 20.38
CA GLU A 342 -2.31 -44.29 20.78
C GLU A 342 -1.51 -43.27 19.96
N ARG A 343 -1.68 -43.23 18.63
CA ARG A 343 -1.02 -42.23 17.78
C ARG A 343 -1.44 -40.81 18.14
N LYS A 344 -2.71 -40.57 18.48
CA LYS A 344 -3.19 -39.26 18.93
C LYS A 344 -2.56 -38.85 20.27
N ARG A 345 -2.46 -39.77 21.23
CA ARG A 345 -1.79 -39.52 22.52
C ARG A 345 -0.31 -39.20 22.32
N ALA A 346 0.41 -40.04 21.59
CA ALA A 346 1.83 -39.83 21.29
C ALA A 346 2.09 -38.52 20.50
N ALA A 347 1.20 -38.17 19.55
CA ALA A 347 1.30 -36.91 18.81
C ALA A 347 1.02 -35.69 19.69
N LYS A 348 0.06 -35.78 20.62
CA LYS A 348 -0.22 -34.72 21.61
C LYS A 348 0.98 -34.50 22.53
N GLU A 349 1.55 -35.57 23.06
CA GLU A 349 2.75 -35.49 23.91
C GLU A 349 3.96 -34.92 23.18
N ARG A 350 4.18 -35.28 21.90
CA ARG A 350 5.24 -34.68 21.08
C ARG A 350 5.02 -33.18 20.89
N LYS A 351 3.80 -32.76 20.55
CA LYS A 351 3.47 -31.34 20.41
C LYS A 351 3.67 -30.57 21.71
N GLU A 352 3.28 -31.13 22.85
CA GLU A 352 3.50 -30.50 24.16
C GLU A 352 5.00 -30.40 24.50
N ARG A 353 5.80 -31.42 24.20
CA ARG A 353 7.27 -31.37 24.38
C ARG A 353 7.92 -30.36 23.45
N GLU A 354 7.50 -30.30 22.18
CA GLU A 354 7.98 -29.33 21.20
C GLU A 354 7.60 -27.90 21.60
N GLN A 355 6.37 -27.68 22.09
CA GLN A 355 5.92 -26.38 22.59
C GLN A 355 6.73 -25.95 23.82
N LYS A 356 6.90 -26.83 24.81
CA LYS A 356 7.72 -26.54 25.99
C LYS A 356 9.19 -26.26 25.63
N ALA A 357 9.77 -27.05 24.74
CA ALA A 357 11.14 -26.83 24.27
C ALA A 357 11.28 -25.54 23.46
N ALA A 358 10.28 -25.17 22.67
CA ALA A 358 10.25 -23.90 21.94
C ALA A 358 10.11 -22.71 22.89
N GLU A 359 9.26 -22.82 23.91
CA GLU A 359 9.09 -21.80 24.94
C GLU A 359 10.37 -21.61 25.76
N GLU A 360 11.03 -22.70 26.16
CA GLU A 360 12.31 -22.64 26.88
C GLU A 360 13.44 -22.02 26.01
N ARG A 361 13.50 -22.38 24.72
CA ARG A 361 14.45 -21.75 23.78
C ARG A 361 14.19 -20.26 23.62
N LEU A 362 12.92 -19.87 23.49
CA LEU A 362 12.51 -18.48 23.37
C LEU A 362 12.81 -17.68 24.65
N LEU A 363 12.64 -18.28 25.83
CA LEU A 363 13.03 -17.69 27.11
C LEU A 363 14.55 -17.50 27.21
N LYS A 364 15.35 -18.50 26.82
CA LYS A 364 16.82 -18.40 26.81
C LYS A 364 17.30 -17.34 25.82
N GLU A 365 16.74 -17.30 24.62
CA GLU A 365 17.06 -16.30 23.60
C GLU A 365 16.67 -14.89 24.07
N ARG A 366 15.51 -14.74 24.72
CA ARG A 366 15.08 -13.48 25.31
C ARG A 366 16.03 -13.02 26.43
N ALA A 367 16.45 -13.94 27.32
CA ALA A 367 17.38 -13.62 28.39
C ALA A 367 18.75 -13.19 27.85
N ALA A 368 19.30 -13.91 26.86
CA ALA A 368 20.57 -13.55 26.23
C ALA A 368 20.49 -12.21 25.49
N MET A 369 19.39 -11.96 24.76
CA MET A 369 19.15 -10.67 24.11
C MET A 369 19.02 -9.53 25.12
N HIS A 370 18.40 -9.78 26.28
CA HIS A 370 18.26 -8.80 27.35
C HIS A 370 19.62 -8.43 27.94
N GLU A 371 20.46 -9.42 28.24
CA GLU A 371 21.82 -9.19 28.75
C GLU A 371 22.67 -8.40 27.74
N GLU A 372 22.59 -8.75 26.44
CA GLU A 372 23.27 -7.99 25.37
C GLU A 372 22.75 -6.54 25.31
N LEU A 373 21.44 -6.34 25.39
CA LEU A 373 20.83 -5.01 25.36
C LEU A 373 21.22 -4.17 26.58
N GLU A 374 21.25 -4.74 27.78
CA GLU A 374 21.67 -4.03 28.99
C GLU A 374 23.11 -3.54 28.87
N GLN A 375 24.02 -4.39 28.42
CA GLN A 375 25.42 -4.02 28.27
C GLN A 375 25.62 -2.92 27.22
N LEU A 376 24.85 -2.96 26.12
CA LEU A 376 25.01 -2.05 24.99
C LEU A 376 24.22 -0.75 25.12
N LEU A 377 23.07 -0.77 25.80
CA LEU A 377 22.22 0.39 26.03
C LEU A 377 22.55 1.12 27.32
N ALA A 378 23.23 0.50 28.28
CA ALA A 378 23.67 1.21 29.48
C ALA A 378 24.59 2.39 29.12
N CYS A 379 24.39 3.52 29.77
CA CYS A 379 25.23 4.72 29.61
C CYS A 379 26.63 4.54 30.24
N ASN A 380 27.41 3.58 29.75
CA ASN A 380 28.75 3.28 30.21
C ASN A 380 29.80 3.95 29.29
N GLY A 381 30.45 5.00 29.79
CA GLY A 381 31.56 5.68 29.10
C GLY A 381 31.17 6.64 27.97
N GLU A 382 32.15 7.05 27.17
CA GLU A 382 31.97 7.94 26.02
C GLU A 382 31.50 7.15 24.80
N LEU A 383 30.19 7.16 24.57
CA LEU A 383 29.60 6.58 23.37
C LEU A 383 29.79 7.52 22.18
N GLN A 384 30.31 7.00 21.06
CA GLN A 384 30.40 7.75 19.82
C GLN A 384 29.16 7.50 18.94
N PRO A 385 28.56 8.55 18.36
CA PRO A 385 27.46 8.44 17.41
C PRO A 385 28.01 8.16 16.00
N SER A 386 28.74 7.04 15.84
CA SER A 386 29.18 6.53 14.54
C SER A 386 28.73 5.08 14.35
N ILE A 387 28.41 4.70 13.11
CA ILE A 387 28.08 3.31 12.77
C ILE A 387 29.24 2.35 13.09
N ASN A 388 30.49 2.84 13.03
CA ASN A 388 31.68 2.05 13.35
C ASN A 388 31.83 1.83 14.86
N ALA A 389 31.13 2.60 15.69
CA ALA A 389 31.08 2.43 17.14
C ALA A 389 29.95 1.49 17.61
N LEU A 390 29.12 0.98 16.69
CA LEU A 390 28.12 -0.05 16.99
C LEU A 390 28.75 -1.45 16.93
N PRO A 391 28.24 -2.43 17.70
CA PRO A 391 28.60 -3.84 17.53
C PRO A 391 28.30 -4.32 16.10
N GLN A 392 29.09 -5.26 15.59
CA GLN A 392 28.94 -5.75 14.21
C GLN A 392 27.52 -6.31 13.94
N THR A 393 26.91 -6.96 14.93
CA THR A 393 25.54 -7.49 14.89
C THR A 393 24.48 -6.41 14.65
N LYS A 394 24.74 -5.16 15.08
CA LYS A 394 23.83 -4.02 14.96
C LYS A 394 24.13 -3.10 13.77
N ARG A 395 25.24 -3.32 13.05
CA ARG A 395 25.60 -2.56 11.82
C ARG A 395 24.79 -3.03 10.62
N THR A 396 23.48 -2.77 10.63
CA THR A 396 22.57 -3.19 9.57
C THR A 396 22.89 -2.52 8.22
N ILE A 397 22.55 -3.19 7.12
CA ILE A 397 22.63 -2.62 5.76
C ILE A 397 21.82 -1.32 5.69
N HIS A 398 20.70 -1.26 6.41
CA HIS A 398 19.87 -0.06 6.48
C HIS A 398 20.63 1.13 7.08
N LEU A 399 21.31 0.96 8.22
CA LEU A 399 22.10 2.04 8.82
C LEU A 399 23.27 2.46 7.94
N ARG A 400 23.94 1.53 7.26
CA ARG A 400 25.00 1.85 6.28
C ARG A 400 24.46 2.65 5.10
N PHE A 401 23.29 2.27 4.60
CA PHE A 401 22.62 3.01 3.54
C PHE A 401 22.24 4.42 3.99
N LEU A 402 21.73 4.58 5.21
CA LEU A 402 21.40 5.90 5.78
C LEU A 402 22.65 6.77 5.99
N ASP A 403 23.76 6.18 6.45
CA ASP A 403 25.05 6.87 6.58
C ASP A 403 25.53 7.40 5.21
N LEU A 404 25.59 6.52 4.21
CA LEU A 404 25.96 6.89 2.85
C LEU A 404 25.01 7.96 2.26
N LYS A 405 23.70 7.81 2.53
CA LYS A 405 22.69 8.77 2.11
C LYS A 405 22.91 10.13 2.79
N ALA A 406 23.23 10.17 4.08
CA ALA A 406 23.50 11.40 4.82
C ALA A 406 24.71 12.16 4.24
N GLN A 407 25.72 11.43 3.75
CA GLN A 407 26.92 12.00 3.14
C GLN A 407 26.66 12.55 1.72
N ILE A 408 25.85 11.86 0.92
CA ILE A 408 25.65 12.18 -0.51
C ILE A 408 24.43 13.10 -0.73
N CYS A 409 23.37 12.91 0.05
CA CYS A 409 22.05 13.46 -0.22
C CYS A 409 21.74 14.60 0.76
N ARG A 410 21.68 15.83 0.25
CA ARG A 410 21.28 16.97 1.08
C ARG A 410 19.75 17.09 1.15
N PRO A 411 19.17 17.40 2.32
CA PRO A 411 17.75 17.74 2.45
C PRO A 411 17.42 19.02 1.68
N TYR A 412 16.15 19.22 1.33
CA TYR A 412 15.63 20.54 0.93
C TYR A 412 15.13 21.27 2.18
N ALA A 413 15.32 22.59 2.23
CA ALA A 413 14.68 23.42 3.25
C ALA A 413 13.17 23.50 2.94
N GLN A 414 12.32 23.14 3.91
CA GLN A 414 10.85 23.07 3.73
C GLN A 414 10.10 24.24 4.34
#